data_AF-A0A359MWE4-F1
#
_entry.id   AF-A0A359MWE4-F1
#
_cell.length_a   1.000
_cell.length_b   1.000
_cell.length_c   1.000
_cell.angle_alpha   90.00
_cell.angle_beta   90.00
_cell.angle_gamma   90.00
#
_symmetry.space_group_name_H-M   'P 1'
#
loop_
_entity.id
_entity.type
_entity.pdbx_description
1 polymer ?
#
loop_
_entity_poly.entity_id
_entity_poly.type
_entity_poly.pdbx_seq_one_letter_code
_entity_poly.pdbx_strand_id
1 'polypeptide(L)'
;WSILLRQFKSSFVYLLIGAAILAIVLGEMIDGIMIIIFVGVNALLGFFQEYRSEKTSQLLKQYTVPHTKVRRDSTEQDIPSIDIVPGDIILLEAGDIIPADCRIISETDCMVNETVLTGESIPIKKIAEPLTEATDEIYEATNILFAGTSLVSG
;
A
#
# COMPACT_ATOMS: atom_id res chain seq x y z
N TRP A 1 6.81 19.60 -6.13
CA TRP A 1 8.12 19.83 -6.79
C TRP A 1 8.70 18.57 -7.43
N SER A 2 8.66 17.40 -6.79
CA SER A 2 9.16 16.12 -7.36
C SER A 2 8.49 15.69 -8.67
N ILE A 3 7.17 15.90 -8.81
CA ILE A 3 6.39 15.53 -10.01
C ILE A 3 6.79 16.37 -11.23
N LEU A 4 6.98 17.67 -11.03
CA LEU A 4 7.39 18.60 -12.09
C LEU A 4 8.81 18.29 -12.59
N LEU A 5 9.73 17.94 -11.67
CA LEU A 5 11.09 17.48 -12.01
C LEU A 5 11.11 16.13 -12.74
N ARG A 6 10.09 15.28 -12.57
CA ARG A 6 9.99 13.98 -13.25
C ARG A 6 9.63 14.12 -14.73
N GLN A 7 8.88 15.16 -15.11
CA GLN A 7 8.61 15.46 -16.53
C GLN A 7 9.89 15.79 -17.30
N PHE A 8 10.88 16.42 -16.65
CA PHE A 8 12.21 16.66 -17.23
C PHE A 8 13.11 15.41 -17.30
N LYS A 9 12.69 14.24 -16.79
CA LYS A 9 13.45 12.98 -16.92
C LYS A 9 13.12 12.19 -18.19
N SER A 10 12.11 12.60 -18.96
CA SER A 10 11.76 11.92 -20.19
C SER A 10 12.81 12.19 -21.28
N SER A 11 13.36 11.13 -21.87
CA SER A 11 14.30 11.22 -23.01
C SER A 11 13.75 12.06 -24.17
N PHE A 12 12.43 12.09 -24.33
CA PHE A 12 11.74 12.86 -25.34
C PHE A 12 11.82 14.39 -25.10
N VAL A 13 11.82 14.82 -23.83
CA VAL A 13 11.94 16.25 -23.47
C VAL A 13 13.34 16.78 -23.81
N TYR A 14 14.38 15.98 -23.57
CA TYR A 14 15.76 16.35 -23.96
C TYR A 14 15.91 16.50 -25.47
N LEU A 15 15.25 15.63 -26.25
CA LEU A 15 15.24 15.72 -27.72
C LEU A 15 14.59 17.02 -28.21
N LEU A 16 13.46 17.42 -27.62
CA LEU A 16 12.78 18.67 -27.97
C LEU A 16 13.57 19.91 -27.56
N ILE A 17 14.21 19.89 -26.39
CA ILE A 17 15.10 20.99 -25.97
C ILE A 17 16.28 21.13 -26.95
N GLY A 18 16.87 20.00 -27.38
CA GLY A 18 17.92 20.00 -28.41
C GLY A 18 17.45 20.57 -29.75
N ALA A 19 16.26 20.19 -30.20
CA ALA A 19 15.65 20.71 -31.42
C ALA A 19 15.37 22.22 -31.33
N ALA A 20 14.86 22.70 -30.19
CA ALA A 20 14.62 24.12 -29.96
C ALA A 20 15.92 24.95 -30.01
N ILE A 21 17.00 24.45 -29.40
CA ILE A 21 18.31 25.11 -29.44
C ILE A 21 18.84 25.17 -30.88
N LEU A 22 18.75 24.06 -31.63
CA LEU A 22 19.17 24.01 -33.03
C LEU A 22 18.42 25.02 -33.90
N ALA A 23 17.08 25.12 -33.75
CA ALA A 23 16.27 26.09 -34.49
C ALA A 23 16.68 27.55 -34.20
N ILE A 24 16.93 27.89 -32.92
CA ILE A 24 17.38 29.24 -32.54
C ILE A 24 18.76 29.55 -33.14
N VAL A 25 19.69 28.58 -33.12
CA VAL A 25 21.04 28.74 -33.71
C VAL A 25 20.98 28.92 -35.22
N LEU A 26 20.02 28.28 -35.90
CA LEU A 26 19.78 28.44 -37.34
C LEU A 26 19.08 29.77 -37.71
N GLY A 27 18.72 30.58 -36.72
CA GLY A 27 18.02 31.87 -36.92
C GLY A 27 16.50 31.75 -37.00
N GLU A 28 15.95 30.54 -36.84
CA GLU A 28 14.52 30.25 -36.83
C GLU A 28 13.93 30.49 -35.43
N MET A 29 13.94 31.75 -34.99
CA MET A 29 13.51 32.13 -33.64
C MET A 29 12.04 31.77 -33.34
N ILE A 30 11.16 31.86 -34.35
CA ILE A 30 9.74 31.57 -34.20
C ILE A 30 9.52 30.08 -33.91
N ASP A 31 10.22 29.20 -34.64
CA ASP A 31 10.09 27.75 -34.49
C ASP A 31 10.67 27.27 -33.15
N GLY A 32 11.81 27.81 -32.74
CA GLY A 32 12.38 27.53 -31.41
C GLY A 32 11.44 27.92 -30.26
N ILE A 33 10.82 29.11 -30.35
CA ILE A 33 9.85 29.57 -29.34
C ILE A 33 8.60 28.69 -29.32
N MET A 34 8.08 28.30 -30.50
CA MET A 34 6.94 27.38 -30.62
C MET A 34 7.21 26.05 -29.91
N ILE A 35 8.39 25.46 -30.09
CA ILE A 35 8.78 24.20 -29.44
C ILE A 35 8.81 24.37 -27.91
N ILE A 36 9.40 25.45 -27.41
CA ILE A 36 9.47 25.70 -25.96
C ILE A 36 8.06 25.84 -25.36
N ILE A 37 7.17 26.59 -26.02
CA ILE A 37 5.78 26.74 -25.59
C ILE A 37 5.08 25.37 -25.57
N PHE A 38 5.25 24.57 -26.62
CA PHE A 38 4.62 23.25 -26.72
C PHE A 38 5.09 22.28 -25.62
N VAL A 39 6.39 22.29 -25.32
CA VAL A 39 6.96 21.52 -24.19
C VAL A 39 6.38 22.01 -22.86
N GLY A 40 6.29 23.32 -22.66
CA GLY A 40 5.73 23.91 -21.44
C GLY A 40 4.26 23.51 -21.22
N VAL A 41 3.44 23.58 -22.27
CA VAL A 41 2.03 23.17 -22.22
C VAL A 41 1.91 21.68 -21.90
N ASN A 42 2.68 20.81 -22.57
CA ASN A 42 2.65 19.38 -22.29
C ASN A 42 3.10 19.04 -20.86
N ALA A 43 4.15 19.69 -20.36
CA ALA A 43 4.61 19.50 -18.99
C ALA A 43 3.55 19.93 -17.97
N LEU A 44 2.86 21.05 -18.23
CA LEU A 44 1.77 21.53 -17.38
C LEU A 44 0.58 20.55 -17.39
N LEU A 45 0.15 20.10 -18.57
CA LEU A 45 -0.93 19.12 -18.72
C LEU A 45 -0.56 17.80 -18.04
N GLY A 46 0.67 17.30 -18.24
CA GLY A 46 1.18 16.09 -17.59
C GLY A 46 1.21 16.23 -16.07
N PHE A 47 1.67 17.37 -15.54
CA PHE A 47 1.63 17.65 -14.11
C PHE A 47 0.20 17.64 -13.55
N PHE A 48 -0.75 18.27 -14.22
CA PHE A 48 -2.16 18.26 -13.79
C PHE A 48 -2.77 16.86 -13.84
N GLN A 49 -2.47 16.07 -14.87
CA GLN A 49 -2.94 14.68 -14.99
C GLN A 49 -2.39 13.79 -13.89
N GLU A 50 -1.09 13.91 -13.59
CA GLU A 50 -0.43 13.11 -12.57
C GLU A 50 -0.88 13.52 -11.16
N TYR A 51 -0.98 14.82 -10.89
CA TYR A 51 -1.52 15.34 -9.63
C TYR A 51 -2.96 14.88 -9.37
N ARG A 52 -3.82 14.91 -10.39
CA ARG A 52 -5.21 14.43 -10.26
C ARG A 52 -5.27 12.92 -10.00
N SER A 53 -4.42 12.14 -10.67
CA SER A 53 -4.32 10.69 -10.46
C SER A 53 -3.88 10.37 -9.03
N GLU A 54 -2.84 11.05 -8.54
CA GLU A 54 -2.33 10.84 -7.18
C GLU A 54 -3.36 11.21 -6.11
N LYS A 55 -4.08 12.33 -6.28
CA LYS A 55 -5.15 12.75 -5.37
C LYS A 55 -6.30 11.73 -5.33
N THR A 56 -6.62 11.10 -6.46
CA THR A 56 -7.68 10.09 -6.53
C THR A 56 -7.27 8.83 -5.78
N SER A 57 -6.02 8.38 -5.93
CA SER A 57 -5.48 7.24 -5.17
C SER A 57 -5.41 7.52 -3.66
N GLN A 58 -5.08 8.74 -3.25
CA GLN A 58 -5.07 9.11 -1.82
C GLN A 58 -6.47 9.10 -1.19
N LEU A 59 -7.48 9.60 -1.91
CA LEU A 59 -8.87 9.58 -1.43
C LEU A 59 -9.39 8.15 -1.27
N LEU A 60 -9.12 7.26 -2.23
CA LEU A 60 -9.47 5.83 -2.11
C LEU A 60 -8.88 5.19 -0.85
N LYS A 61 -7.61 5.50 -0.53
CA LYS A 61 -6.97 5.02 0.71
C LYS A 61 -7.64 5.56 1.99
N GLN A 62 -8.23 6.75 1.96
CA GLN A 62 -8.93 7.34 3.11
C GLN A 62 -10.34 6.76 3.33
N TYR A 63 -10.99 6.23 2.28
CA TYR A 63 -12.32 5.59 2.40
C TYR A 63 -12.26 4.11 2.80
N THR A 64 -11.08 3.51 2.81
CA THR A 64 -10.84 2.14 3.31
C THR A 64 -10.01 2.24 4.58
N VAL A 65 -10.54 2.89 5.62
CA VAL A 65 -10.00 2.68 6.96
C VAL A 65 -10.48 1.27 7.35
N PRO A 66 -9.57 0.28 7.44
CA PRO A 66 -9.97 -1.04 7.88
C PRO A 66 -10.54 -0.90 9.28
N HIS A 67 -11.63 -1.62 9.51
CA HIS A 67 -12.34 -1.68 10.77
C HIS A 67 -12.12 -3.07 11.37
N THR A 68 -12.11 -3.14 12.69
CA THR A 68 -11.86 -4.38 13.41
C THR A 68 -12.80 -4.46 14.59
N LYS A 69 -13.46 -5.61 14.73
CA LYS A 69 -14.24 -5.94 15.91
C LYS A 69 -13.29 -6.23 17.07
N VAL A 70 -13.43 -5.45 18.15
CA VAL A 70 -12.73 -5.68 19.41
C VAL A 70 -13.74 -5.89 20.54
N ARG A 71 -13.33 -6.61 21.58
CA ARG A 71 -14.08 -6.74 22.82
C ARG A 71 -13.39 -5.95 23.93
N ARG A 72 -13.98 -4.81 24.28
CA ARG A 72 -13.57 -3.93 25.40
C ARG A 72 -14.73 -3.81 26.38
N ASP A 73 -14.44 -3.81 27.68
CA ASP A 73 -15.45 -3.72 28.74
C ASP A 73 -16.59 -4.75 28.61
N SER A 74 -16.26 -5.96 28.14
CA SER A 74 -17.23 -7.05 27.84
C SER A 74 -18.24 -6.75 26.73
N THR A 75 -18.03 -5.69 25.95
CA THR A 75 -18.86 -5.30 24.81
C THR A 75 -18.08 -5.40 23.50
N GLU A 76 -18.74 -5.87 22.45
CA GLU A 76 -18.17 -5.86 21.09
C GLU A 76 -18.33 -4.47 20.49
N GLN A 77 -17.24 -3.93 19.97
CA GLN A 77 -17.15 -2.61 19.37
C GLN A 77 -16.42 -2.74 18.04
N ASP A 78 -16.95 -2.09 17.00
CA ASP A 78 -16.26 -1.97 15.73
C ASP A 78 -15.47 -0.65 15.74
N ILE A 79 -14.13 -0.75 15.70
CA ILE A 79 -13.23 0.40 15.78
C ILE A 79 -12.32 0.46 14.55
N PRO A 80 -11.83 1.65 14.16
CA PRO A 80 -10.74 1.75 13.19
C PRO A 80 -9.54 0.88 13.62
N SER A 81 -8.99 0.07 12.72
CA SER A 81 -7.85 -0.81 13.05
C SER A 81 -6.62 -0.04 13.56
N ILE A 82 -6.50 1.24 13.22
CA ILE A 82 -5.43 2.13 13.70
C ILE A 82 -5.55 2.47 15.20
N ASP A 83 -6.74 2.30 15.79
CA ASP A 83 -7.01 2.58 17.20
C ASP A 83 -6.89 1.31 18.08
N ILE A 84 -6.44 0.19 17.49
CA ILE A 84 -6.10 -1.04 18.22
C ILE A 84 -4.81 -0.82 19.01
N VAL A 85 -4.79 -1.30 20.26
CA VAL A 85 -3.64 -1.22 21.15
C VAL A 85 -3.29 -2.58 21.75
N PRO A 86 -2.04 -2.80 22.20
CA PRO A 86 -1.68 -4.02 22.90
C PRO A 86 -2.59 -4.28 24.10
N GLY A 87 -3.15 -5.49 24.17
CA GLY A 87 -4.09 -5.90 25.21
C GLY A 87 -5.55 -5.95 24.76
N ASP A 88 -5.88 -5.41 23.58
CA ASP A 88 -7.20 -5.59 22.99
C ASP A 88 -7.48 -7.05 22.65
N ILE A 89 -8.72 -7.48 22.89
CA ILE A 89 -9.23 -8.76 22.39
C ILE A 89 -9.88 -8.51 21.05
N ILE A 90 -9.28 -9.01 19.98
CA ILE A 90 -9.77 -8.86 18.61
C ILE A 90 -10.58 -10.11 18.24
N LEU A 91 -11.71 -9.90 17.55
CA LEU A 91 -12.51 -10.95 16.96
C LEU A 91 -12.27 -10.92 15.45
N LEU A 92 -11.87 -12.06 14.90
CA LEU A 92 -11.59 -12.25 13.48
C LEU A 92 -12.51 -13.34 12.92
N GLU A 93 -12.96 -13.14 11.69
CA GLU A 93 -13.78 -14.08 10.92
C GLU A 93 -13.11 -14.34 9.57
N ALA A 94 -13.42 -15.48 8.94
CA ALA A 94 -12.92 -15.81 7.61
C ALA A 94 -13.09 -14.64 6.61
N GLY A 95 -12.00 -14.28 5.94
CA GLY A 95 -11.90 -13.14 5.02
C GLY A 95 -11.26 -11.90 5.63
N ASP A 96 -11.11 -11.83 6.95
CA ASP A 96 -10.48 -10.69 7.61
C ASP A 96 -8.98 -10.63 7.33
N ILE A 97 -8.49 -9.39 7.17
CA ILE A 97 -7.06 -9.09 7.21
C ILE A 97 -6.67 -8.88 8.67
N ILE A 98 -5.65 -9.58 9.12
CA ILE A 98 -5.15 -9.48 10.49
C ILE A 98 -4.56 -8.07 10.69
N PRO A 99 -5.12 -7.26 11.63
CA PRO A 99 -4.81 -5.83 11.71
C PRO A 99 -3.54 -5.52 12.50
N ALA A 100 -3.09 -6.45 13.35
CA ALA A 100 -1.90 -6.35 14.18
C ALA A 100 -1.35 -7.76 14.46
N ASP A 101 -0.12 -7.86 14.95
CA ASP A 101 0.41 -9.15 15.41
C ASP A 101 -0.35 -9.59 16.68
N CYS A 102 -0.99 -10.76 16.63
CA CYS A 102 -1.92 -11.22 17.67
C CYS A 102 -1.52 -12.58 18.23
N ARG A 103 -1.68 -12.75 19.54
CA ARG A 103 -1.66 -14.06 20.19
C ARG A 103 -3.04 -14.69 20.16
N ILE A 104 -3.14 -15.91 19.64
CA ILE A 104 -4.42 -16.63 19.54
C ILE A 104 -4.86 -17.11 20.93
N ILE A 105 -6.00 -16.63 21.41
CA ILE A 105 -6.57 -17.03 22.71
C ILE A 105 -7.60 -18.15 22.58
N SER A 106 -8.27 -18.25 21.43
CA SER A 106 -9.31 -19.23 21.10
C SER A 106 -9.43 -19.30 19.59
N GLU A 107 -9.72 -20.48 19.04
CA GLU A 107 -9.82 -20.69 17.60
C GLU A 107 -10.86 -21.77 17.27
N THR A 108 -11.34 -21.82 16.02
CA THR A 108 -12.15 -22.92 15.50
C THR A 108 -11.81 -23.18 14.04
N ASP A 109 -10.89 -24.12 13.79
CA ASP A 109 -10.34 -24.43 12.46
C ASP A 109 -9.73 -23.22 11.74
N CYS A 110 -8.93 -22.46 12.50
CA CYS A 110 -8.24 -21.26 12.07
C CYS A 110 -7.15 -21.59 11.03
N MET A 111 -7.40 -21.19 9.79
CA MET A 111 -6.46 -21.32 8.67
C MET A 111 -6.07 -19.93 8.18
N VAL A 112 -4.78 -19.65 8.06
CA VAL A 112 -4.26 -18.33 7.68
C VAL A 112 -3.44 -18.42 6.40
N ASN A 113 -3.63 -17.45 5.51
CA ASN A 113 -2.78 -17.28 4.34
C ASN A 113 -1.64 -16.31 4.68
N GLU A 114 -0.42 -16.86 4.75
CA GLU A 114 0.80 -16.13 5.06
C GLU A 114 1.67 -15.83 3.82
N THR A 115 1.09 -15.84 2.61
CA THR A 115 1.83 -15.57 1.35
C THR A 115 2.63 -14.26 1.42
N VAL A 116 2.09 -13.23 2.11
CA VAL A 116 2.76 -11.92 2.25
C VAL A 116 4.06 -12.02 3.06
N LEU A 117 4.17 -13.01 3.96
CA LEU A 117 5.31 -13.23 4.84
C LEU A 117 6.29 -14.26 4.27
N THR A 118 5.78 -15.40 3.78
CA THR A 118 6.61 -16.55 3.37
C THR A 118 6.76 -16.69 1.86
N GLY A 119 5.87 -16.06 1.07
CA GLY A 119 5.76 -16.28 -0.37
C GLY A 119 5.01 -17.56 -0.76
N GLU A 120 4.58 -18.37 0.22
CA GLU A 120 3.87 -19.62 -0.02
C GLU A 120 2.35 -19.41 0.07
N SER A 121 1.61 -19.89 -0.92
CA SER A 121 0.15 -19.71 -1.01
C SER A 121 -0.67 -20.79 -0.32
N ILE A 122 -0.03 -21.72 0.37
CA ILE A 122 -0.72 -22.80 1.08
C ILE A 122 -1.15 -22.26 2.46
N PRO A 123 -2.46 -22.28 2.79
CA PRO A 123 -2.91 -21.86 4.11
C PRO A 123 -2.33 -22.73 5.22
N ILE A 124 -1.93 -22.09 6.31
CA ILE A 124 -1.31 -22.73 7.47
C ILE A 124 -2.32 -22.79 8.61
N LYS A 125 -2.43 -23.94 9.26
CA LYS A 125 -3.26 -24.11 10.45
C LYS A 125 -2.62 -23.44 11.66
N LYS A 126 -3.43 -22.66 12.39
CA LYS A 126 -3.01 -22.00 13.63
C LYS A 126 -3.70 -22.60 14.84
N ILE A 127 -3.07 -22.47 16.00
CA ILE A 127 -3.51 -23.10 17.26
C ILE A 127 -3.55 -22.09 18.42
N ALA A 128 -4.43 -22.30 19.39
CA ALA A 128 -4.52 -21.43 20.56
C ALA A 128 -3.49 -21.84 21.65
N GLU A 129 -3.05 -23.09 21.65
CA GLU A 129 -2.19 -23.65 22.68
C GLU A 129 -0.79 -22.99 22.69
N PRO A 130 -0.13 -22.92 23.87
CA PRO A 130 1.28 -22.56 23.93
C PRO A 130 2.13 -23.55 23.14
N LEU A 131 3.14 -23.05 22.42
CA LEU A 131 4.15 -23.91 21.80
C LEU A 131 4.99 -24.57 22.88
N THR A 132 5.35 -25.84 22.67
CA THR A 132 6.16 -26.62 23.62
C THR A 132 7.62 -26.18 23.65
N GLU A 133 8.12 -25.63 22.55
CA GLU A 133 9.49 -25.13 22.39
C GLU A 133 9.45 -23.73 21.78
N ALA A 134 10.48 -22.93 22.06
CA ALA A 134 10.65 -21.66 21.37
C ALA A 134 10.99 -21.95 19.90
N THR A 135 10.37 -21.22 18.98
CA THR A 135 10.68 -21.32 17.55
C THR A 135 11.77 -20.33 17.20
N ASP A 136 12.71 -20.75 16.36
CA ASP A 136 13.78 -19.88 15.87
C ASP A 136 13.27 -18.99 14.71
N GLU A 137 12.27 -19.49 13.97
CA GLU A 137 11.71 -18.81 12.80
C GLU A 137 10.28 -18.31 13.04
N ILE A 138 9.95 -17.18 12.43
CA ILE A 138 8.67 -16.48 12.67
C ILE A 138 7.49 -17.29 12.14
N TYR A 139 7.62 -17.93 10.97
CA TYR A 139 6.54 -18.70 10.35
C TYR A 139 6.23 -20.03 11.08
N GLU A 140 7.13 -20.50 11.94
CA GLU A 140 6.90 -21.67 12.79
C GLU A 140 5.97 -21.35 13.97
N ALA A 141 5.78 -20.06 14.29
CA ALA A 141 4.89 -19.62 15.36
C ALA A 141 3.42 -19.82 14.98
N THR A 142 2.94 -21.06 15.07
CA THR A 142 1.56 -21.46 14.74
C THR A 142 0.52 -20.92 15.71
N ASN A 143 0.93 -20.29 16.81
CA ASN A 143 0.04 -19.73 17.81
C ASN A 143 -0.03 -18.18 17.79
N ILE A 144 0.60 -17.58 16.78
CA ILE A 144 0.62 -16.15 16.47
C ILE A 144 -0.02 -15.91 15.09
N LEU A 145 -0.74 -14.81 14.99
CA LEU A 145 -1.23 -14.22 13.75
C LEU A 145 -0.39 -12.98 13.42
N PHE A 146 -0.03 -12.79 12.15
CA PHE A 146 0.83 -11.69 11.72
C PHE A 146 0.05 -10.61 10.97
N ALA A 147 0.33 -9.35 11.26
CA ALA A 147 -0.32 -8.21 10.63
C ALA A 147 -0.20 -8.27 9.09
N GLY A 148 -1.31 -8.04 8.39
CA GLY A 148 -1.39 -8.05 6.93
C GLY A 148 -1.54 -9.42 6.29
N THR A 149 -1.46 -10.52 7.05
CA THR A 149 -1.91 -11.85 6.60
C THR A 149 -3.44 -11.93 6.66
N SER A 150 -4.05 -12.93 5.99
CA SER A 150 -5.51 -13.02 5.91
C SER A 150 -6.04 -14.35 6.44
N LEU A 151 -7.11 -14.30 7.23
CA LEU A 151 -7.81 -15.49 7.71
C LEU A 151 -8.61 -16.11 6.55
N VAL A 152 -8.37 -17.39 6.28
CA VAL A 152 -9.01 -18.15 5.18
C VAL A 152 -10.27 -18.86 5.67
N SER A 153 -10.21 -19.44 6.86
CA SER A 153 -11.34 -20.08 7.54
C SER A 153 -11.19 -20.00 9.05
N GLY A 154 -12.32 -20.10 9.74
CA GLY A 154 -12.44 -20.00 11.19
C GLY A 154 -13.32 -18.85 11.63
#